data_AF-A0A183TEW8-F1
#
_entry.id   AF-A0A183TEW8-F1
#
_cell.length_a   1.000
_cell.length_b   1.000
_cell.length_c   1.000
_cell.angle_alpha   90.00
_cell.angle_beta   90.00
_cell.angle_gamma   90.00
#
_symmetry.space_group_name_H-M   'P 1'
#
loop_
_entity.id
_entity.type
_entity.pdbx_description
1 polymer ?
#
loop_
_entity_poly.entity_id
_entity_poly.type
_entity_poly.pdbx_seq_one_letter_code
_entity_poly.pdbx_strand_id
1 'polypeptide(L)'
;MSLINNFLDLLDWQNLSSINDAASISDFMSVVSNNILEFVPTKIVKPYTSEYTSVVVIFFDLSKAFDKVPHRPLLVKQEALGIRSPLLDFIGSHLSNRSQKVFVVSTMSSTSLTSTGGYNQYL
;
A
#
# COMPACT_ATOMS: atom_id res chain seq x y z
N MET A 1 4.46 -4.77 3.58
CA MET A 1 4.57 -3.77 4.66
C MET A 1 6.02 -3.39 4.93
N SER A 2 6.98 -4.33 4.93
CA SER A 2 8.40 -3.95 4.92
C SER A 2 8.75 -3.13 3.68
N LEU A 3 8.30 -3.48 2.47
CA LEU A 3 8.66 -2.72 1.27
C LEU A 3 8.22 -1.23 1.32
N ILE A 4 6.99 -0.96 1.76
CA ILE A 4 6.45 0.41 1.86
C ILE A 4 7.07 1.16 3.04
N ASN A 5 7.18 0.53 4.22
CA ASN A 5 7.80 1.19 5.37
C ASN A 5 9.29 1.42 5.11
N ASN A 6 10.02 0.42 4.61
CA ASN A 6 11.41 0.59 4.17
C ASN A 6 11.51 1.67 3.10
N PHE A 7 10.57 1.77 2.16
CA PHE A 7 10.55 2.85 1.17
C PHE A 7 10.35 4.22 1.82
N LEU A 8 9.35 4.37 2.70
CA LEU A 8 9.08 5.63 3.41
C LEU A 8 10.18 6.02 4.39
N ASP A 9 10.89 5.04 4.94
CA ASP A 9 12.06 5.20 5.82
C ASP A 9 13.35 5.46 4.99
N LEU A 10 13.40 5.02 3.72
CA LEU A 10 14.43 5.36 2.74
C LEU A 10 14.23 6.76 2.13
N LEU A 11 13.02 7.33 2.24
CA LEU A 11 12.80 8.73 1.90
C LEU A 11 13.52 9.58 2.94
N ASP A 12 14.65 10.15 2.54
CA ASP A 12 15.31 11.18 3.33
C ASP A 12 14.49 12.48 3.27
N TRP A 13 13.55 12.60 4.21
CA TRP A 13 12.64 13.72 4.31
C TRP A 13 13.37 15.06 4.50
N GLN A 14 14.58 15.05 5.08
CA GLN A 14 15.38 16.27 5.23
C GLN A 14 15.94 16.72 3.88
N ASN A 15 16.52 15.80 3.11
CA ASN A 15 17.00 16.11 1.76
C ASN A 15 15.86 16.56 0.85
N LEU A 16 14.69 15.91 0.89
CA LEU A 16 13.49 16.31 0.15
C LEU A 16 13.04 17.75 0.44
N SER A 17 13.10 18.19 1.70
CA SER A 17 12.71 19.54 2.10
C SER A 17 13.67 20.64 1.59
N SER A 18 14.89 20.25 1.20
CA SER A 18 15.92 21.14 0.67
C SER A 18 15.97 21.19 -0.86
N ILE A 19 15.23 20.30 -1.55
CA ILE A 19 15.20 20.26 -3.02
C ILE A 19 14.55 21.53 -3.55
N ASN A 20 15.35 22.32 -4.25
CA ASN A 20 14.99 23.61 -4.83
C ASN A 20 15.32 23.72 -6.32
N ASP A 21 15.95 22.70 -6.91
CA ASP A 21 16.24 22.62 -8.33
C ASP A 21 15.40 21.56 -9.06
N ALA A 22 15.09 21.82 -10.33
CA ALA A 22 14.21 20.98 -11.12
C ALA A 22 14.81 19.60 -11.48
N ALA A 23 16.15 19.47 -11.50
CA ALA A 23 16.82 18.22 -11.86
C ALA A 23 16.73 17.21 -10.72
N SER A 24 16.97 17.64 -9.48
CA SER A 24 16.82 16.82 -8.27
C SER A 24 15.37 16.36 -8.06
N ILE A 25 14.37 17.22 -8.37
CA ILE A 25 12.97 16.80 -8.38
C ILE A 25 12.74 15.71 -9.43
N SER A 26 13.26 15.87 -10.64
CA SER A 26 13.11 14.90 -11.73
C SER A 26 13.72 13.54 -11.37
N ASP A 27 14.93 13.53 -10.79
CA ASP A 27 15.61 12.30 -10.35
C ASP A 27 14.85 11.61 -9.23
N PHE A 28 14.39 12.36 -8.23
CA PHE A 28 13.53 11.85 -7.18
C PHE A 28 12.25 11.22 -7.75
N MET A 29 11.58 11.91 -8.69
CA MET A 29 10.37 11.39 -9.34
C MET A 29 10.65 10.11 -10.14
N SER A 30 11.83 9.98 -10.75
CA SER A 30 12.26 8.74 -11.41
C SER A 30 12.41 7.59 -10.41
N VAL A 31 13.03 7.84 -9.26
CA VAL A 31 13.17 6.84 -8.18
C VAL A 31 11.80 6.42 -7.63
N VAL A 32 10.92 7.37 -7.33
CA VAL A 32 9.54 7.09 -6.86
C VAL A 32 8.77 6.28 -7.89
N SER A 33 8.84 6.67 -9.17
CA SER A 33 8.13 5.95 -10.23
C SER A 33 8.67 4.52 -10.34
N ASN A 34 9.98 4.34 -10.52
CA ASN A 34 10.57 3.02 -10.72
C ASN A 34 10.34 2.06 -9.53
N ASN A 35 10.19 2.57 -8.31
CA ASN A 35 9.96 1.74 -7.12
C ASN A 35 8.47 1.55 -6.76
N ILE A 36 7.54 2.35 -7.31
CA ILE A 36 6.12 2.38 -6.88
C ILE A 36 5.14 2.20 -8.06
N LEU A 37 5.60 1.97 -9.29
CA LEU A 37 4.74 1.81 -10.48
C LEU A 37 3.60 0.78 -10.34
N GLU A 38 3.72 -0.21 -9.46
CA GLU A 38 2.67 -1.20 -9.22
C GLU A 38 1.61 -0.75 -8.19
N PHE A 39 1.85 0.36 -7.49
CA PHE A 39 1.06 0.78 -6.34
C PHE A 39 0.39 2.13 -6.46
N VAL A 40 0.86 3.08 -7.29
CA VAL A 40 0.37 4.48 -7.23
C VAL A 40 0.32 5.17 -8.59
N PRO A 41 -0.85 5.69 -9.04
CA PRO A 41 -0.89 6.81 -9.98
C PRO A 41 -0.44 8.10 -9.28
N THR A 42 0.76 8.60 -9.61
CA THR A 42 1.28 9.88 -9.09
C THR A 42 0.72 11.05 -9.87
N LYS A 43 -0.05 11.93 -9.21
CA LYS A 43 -0.43 13.24 -9.77
C LYS A 43 0.43 14.33 -9.14
N ILE A 44 1.26 14.97 -9.95
CA ILE A 44 2.06 16.12 -9.52
C ILE A 44 1.29 17.39 -9.87
N VAL A 45 1.02 18.23 -8.87
CA VAL A 45 0.49 19.58 -9.08
C VAL A 45 1.63 20.55 -8.86
N LYS A 46 2.00 21.31 -9.89
CA LYS A 46 3.01 22.37 -9.75
C LYS A 46 2.43 23.47 -8.83
N PRO A 47 3.23 24.00 -7.88
CA PRO A 47 2.74 24.98 -6.92
C PRO A 47 2.31 26.29 -7.57
N TYR A 48 1.37 26.97 -6.93
CA TYR A 48 1.12 28.40 -7.10
C TYR A 48 2.33 29.13 -6.53
N THR A 49 3.15 29.76 -7.38
CA THR A 49 4.31 30.54 -6.94
C THR A 49 3.84 31.91 -6.46
N SER A 50 3.86 32.12 -5.14
CA SER A 50 4.21 33.44 -4.59
C SER A 50 5.73 33.48 -4.43
N GLU A 51 6.33 34.68 -4.46
CA GLU A 51 7.77 34.93 -4.65
C GLU A 51 8.74 34.21 -3.68
N TYR A 52 8.28 33.52 -2.63
CA TYR A 52 9.14 33.02 -1.56
C TYR A 52 8.98 31.54 -1.18
N THR A 53 8.03 30.79 -1.76
CA THR A 53 7.84 29.38 -1.37
C THR A 53 7.33 28.49 -2.50
N SER A 54 8.08 27.43 -2.79
CA SER A 54 7.67 26.31 -3.66
C SER A 54 7.16 25.16 -2.79
N VAL A 55 5.94 24.68 -3.05
CA VAL A 55 5.35 23.52 -2.35
C VAL A 55 5.24 22.35 -3.32
N VAL A 56 5.82 21.20 -2.96
CA VAL A 56 5.67 19.95 -3.73
C VAL A 56 4.63 19.08 -3.02
N VAL A 57 3.58 18.69 -3.75
CA VAL A 57 2.53 17.78 -3.24
C VAL A 57 2.59 16.48 -4.03
N ILE A 58 2.72 15.36 -3.31
CA ILE A 58 2.77 14.01 -3.88
C ILE A 58 1.58 13.23 -3.32
N PHE A 59 0.70 12.78 -4.21
CA PHE A 59 -0.41 11.92 -3.85
C PHE A 59 -0.05 10.45 -4.09
N PHE A 60 -0.25 9.61 -3.07
CA PHE A 60 -0.14 8.16 -3.18
C PHE A 60 -1.54 7.53 -3.13
N ASP A 61 -1.96 6.86 -4.21
CA ASP A 61 -3.20 6.09 -4.27
C ASP A 61 -2.89 4.60 -4.35
N LEU A 62 -2.96 3.91 -3.21
CA LEU A 62 -2.61 2.50 -3.09
C LEU A 62 -3.71 1.62 -3.69
N SER A 63 -3.47 1.12 -4.91
CA SER A 63 -4.38 0.15 -5.55
C SER A 63 -4.55 -1.09 -4.67
N LYS A 64 -5.80 -1.48 -4.41
CA LYS A 64 -6.14 -2.71 -3.65
C LYS A 64 -5.40 -2.81 -2.30
N ALA A 65 -5.36 -1.72 -1.54
CA ALA A 65 -4.62 -1.63 -0.29
C ALA A 65 -4.84 -2.83 0.66
N PHE A 66 -6.08 -3.30 0.80
CA PHE A 66 -6.43 -4.45 1.65
C PHE A 66 -5.89 -5.80 1.14
N ASP A 67 -5.71 -5.97 -0.17
CA ASP A 67 -5.17 -7.19 -0.76
C ASP A 67 -3.65 -7.27 -0.62
N LYS A 68 -3.02 -6.10 -0.48
CA LYS A 68 -1.56 -5.92 -0.41
C LYS A 68 -1.03 -5.83 1.03
N VAL A 69 -1.92 -5.81 2.05
CA VAL A 69 -1.48 -5.84 3.45
C VAL A 69 -1.00 -7.26 3.79
N PRO A 70 0.25 -7.44 4.26
CA PRO A 70 0.70 -8.74 4.72
C PRO A 70 -0.04 -9.12 6.01
N HIS A 71 -0.66 -10.30 5.98
CA HIS A 71 -1.59 -10.73 7.03
C HIS A 71 -0.91 -10.96 8.39
N ARG A 72 0.30 -11.54 8.43
CA ARG A 72 0.99 -11.81 9.71
C ARG A 72 1.33 -10.53 10.50
N PRO A 73 2.00 -9.51 9.92
CA PRO A 73 2.22 -8.24 10.62
C PRO A 73 0.91 -7.54 11.03
N LEU A 74 -0.15 -7.68 10.24
CA LEU A 74 -1.46 -7.15 10.58
C LEU A 74 -2.04 -7.82 11.84
N LEU A 75 -1.96 -9.15 11.95
CA LEU A 75 -2.41 -9.88 13.13
C LEU A 75 -1.59 -9.53 14.39
N VAL A 76 -0.26 -9.41 14.26
CA VAL A 76 0.62 -9.00 15.37
C VAL A 76 0.24 -7.60 15.90
N LYS A 77 -0.06 -6.66 15.00
CA LYS A 77 -0.50 -5.32 15.41
C LYS A 77 -1.85 -5.34 16.12
N GLN A 78 -2.79 -6.15 15.63
CA GLN A 78 -4.10 -6.31 16.27
C GLN A 78 -3.97 -6.91 17.68
N GLU A 79 -3.10 -7.90 17.85
CA GLU A 79 -2.80 -8.46 19.16
C GLU A 79 -2.19 -7.42 20.12
N ALA A 80 -1.24 -6.62 19.64
CA ALA A 80 -0.62 -5.56 20.43
C ALA A 80 -1.63 -4.47 20.84
N LEU A 81 -2.68 -4.25 20.05
CA LEU A 81 -3.81 -3.36 20.38
C LEU A 81 -4.81 -3.97 21.38
N GLY A 82 -4.57 -5.21 21.83
CA GLY A 82 -5.39 -5.89 22.83
C GLY A 82 -6.46 -6.82 22.26
N ILE A 83 -6.50 -7.05 20.94
CA ILE A 83 -7.40 -8.06 20.36
C ILE A 83 -6.82 -9.45 20.66
N ARG A 84 -7.58 -10.28 21.37
CA ARG A 84 -7.17 -11.63 21.78
C ARG A 84 -8.05 -12.70 21.13
N SER A 85 -7.66 -13.96 21.27
CA SER A 85 -8.52 -15.09 20.94
C SER A 85 -9.83 -15.04 21.73
N PRO A 86 -10.96 -15.50 21.16
CA PRO A 86 -11.08 -16.20 19.87
C PRO A 86 -11.18 -15.27 18.65
N LEU A 87 -11.31 -13.95 18.87
CA LEU A 87 -11.51 -12.99 17.79
C LEU A 87 -10.28 -12.87 16.88
N LEU A 88 -9.06 -12.88 17.46
CA LEU A 88 -7.83 -12.85 16.67
C LEU A 88 -7.72 -14.06 15.73
N ASP A 89 -8.11 -15.25 16.20
CA ASP A 89 -8.11 -16.49 15.42
C ASP A 89 -9.15 -16.44 14.29
N PHE A 90 -10.34 -15.91 14.59
CA PHE A 90 -11.36 -15.66 13.58
C PHE A 90 -10.84 -14.72 12.48
N ILE A 91 -10.19 -13.62 12.84
CA ILE A 91 -9.63 -12.68 11.85
C ILE A 91 -8.51 -13.36 11.05
N GLY A 92 -7.63 -14.12 11.70
CA GLY A 92 -6.56 -14.87 11.02
C GLY A 92 -7.09 -15.89 10.02
N SER A 93 -8.09 -16.68 10.41
CA SER A 93 -8.75 -17.63 9.52
C SER A 93 -9.49 -16.94 8.37
N HIS A 94 -10.16 -15.82 8.63
CA HIS A 94 -10.85 -15.04 7.60
C HIS A 94 -9.88 -14.48 6.54
N LEU A 95 -8.69 -14.07 6.94
CA LEU A 95 -7.65 -13.52 6.06
C LEU A 95 -6.79 -14.60 5.36
N SER A 96 -7.08 -15.90 5.55
CA SER A 96 -6.25 -16.99 5.02
C SER A 96 -7.00 -17.82 3.99
N ASN A 97 -6.34 -18.17 2.88
CA ASN A 97 -6.85 -19.12 1.87
C ASN A 97 -8.31 -18.89 1.42
N ARG A 98 -8.68 -17.62 1.22
CA ARG A 98 -10.03 -17.29 0.77
C ARG A 98 -10.29 -17.83 -0.65
N SER A 99 -11.52 -18.27 -0.86
CA SER A 99 -12.06 -18.55 -2.19
C SER A 99 -13.37 -17.81 -2.36
N GLN A 100 -13.68 -17.45 -3.60
CA GLN A 100 -14.91 -16.75 -3.94
C GLN A 100 -15.65 -17.44 -5.07
N LYS A 101 -16.97 -17.29 -5.04
CA LYS A 101 -17.89 -17.72 -6.09
C LYS A 101 -19.05 -16.74 -6.10
N VAL A 102 -19.43 -16.29 -7.28
CA VAL A 102 -20.53 -15.34 -7.49
C VAL A 102 -21.73 -16.07 -8.08
N PHE A 103 -22.92 -15.74 -7.58
CA PHE A 103 -24.21 -16.19 -8.11
C PHE A 103 -24.99 -15.00 -8.65
N VAL A 104 -25.37 -15.05 -9.93
CA VAL A 104 -26.10 -13.97 -10.61
C VAL A 104 -27.26 -14.56 -11.39
N VAL A 105 -28.48 -14.08 -11.14
CA VAL A 105 -29.69 -14.39 -11.91
C VAL A 105 -29.80 -15.88 -12.27
N SER A 106 -29.66 -16.77 -11.27
CA SER A 106 -29.69 -18.24 -11.37
C SER A 106 -28.43 -18.97 -11.86
N THR A 107 -27.36 -18.26 -12.24
CA THR A 107 -26.10 -18.88 -12.66
C THR A 107 -25.01 -18.72 -11.60
N MET A 108 -24.30 -19.81 -11.31
CA MET A 108 -23.19 -19.81 -10.36
C MET A 108 -21.86 -19.93 -11.12
N SER A 109 -20.92 -19.02 -10.88
CA SER A 109 -19.55 -19.07 -11.43
C SER A 109 -18.77 -20.26 -10.87
N SER A 110 -17.59 -20.60 -11.41
CA SER A 110 -16.69 -21.56 -10.77
C SER A 110 -16.06 -20.95 -9.51
N THR A 111 -15.67 -21.81 -8.54
CA THR A 111 -14.91 -21.35 -7.38
C THR A 111 -13.54 -20.90 -7.82
N SER A 112 -13.14 -19.69 -7.44
CA SER A 112 -11.82 -19.15 -7.72
C SER A 112 -11.10 -18.82 -6.41
N LEU A 113 -9.81 -19.15 -6.33
CA LEU A 113 -8.95 -18.65 -5.26
C LEU A 113 -8.90 -17.13 -5.38
N THR A 114 -9.23 -16.43 -4.31
CA THR A 114 -9.14 -14.98 -4.33
C THR A 114 -7.66 -14.60 -4.30
N SER A 115 -7.20 -13.94 -5.37
CA SER A 115 -5.92 -13.19 -5.36
C SER A 115 -5.95 -12.00 -4.39
N THR A 116 -7.12 -11.71 -3.84
CA THR A 116 -7.39 -10.69 -2.83
C THR A 116 -7.27 -11.29 -1.43
N GLY A 117 -6.12 -11.06 -0.79
CA GLY A 117 -5.89 -11.36 0.63
C GLY A 117 -5.85 -12.84 1.03
N GLY A 118 -5.29 -13.73 0.18
CA GLY A 118 -5.06 -15.13 0.53
C GLY A 118 -3.57 -15.43 0.73
N TYR A 119 -3.12 -15.64 1.97
CA TYR A 119 -1.77 -16.14 2.25
C TYR A 119 -1.67 -17.63 1.90
N ASN A 120 -0.72 -18.03 1.04
CA ASN A 120 -0.29 -19.43 0.93
C ASN A 120 0.54 -19.76 2.17
N GLN A 121 0.10 -20.73 2.99
CA GLN A 121 0.76 -21.12 4.25
C GLN A 121 2.08 -21.89 4.09
N TYR A 122 2.80 -21.69 2.99
CA TYR A 122 4.11 -22.30 2.76
C TYR A 122 5.14 -21.17 2.61
N LEU A 123 5.65 -20.69 3.75
CA LEU A 123 6.94 -20.02 4.03
C LEU A 123 6.86 -19.35 5.41
#